data_AF-A0A3D0XBH0-F1
#
_entry.id   AF-A0A3D0XBH0-F1
#
_cell.length_a   1.000
_cell.length_b   1.000
_cell.length_c   1.000
_cell.angle_alpha   90.00
_cell.angle_beta   90.00
_cell.angle_gamma   90.00
#
_symmetry.space_group_name_H-M   'P 1'
#
loop_
_entity.id
_entity.type
_entity.pdbx_description
1 polymer ?
#
loop_
_entity_poly.entity_id
_entity_poly.type
_entity_poly.pdbx_seq_one_letter_code
_entity_poly.pdbx_strand_id
1 'polypeptide(L)'
;MLIKIGNFEYTEVWDGIFYKKLSNYAKVSDWEIRTIIEFIDYENKHGRECTIECENKNLLMQINQKIKNREVYLKTLCPKLLTECTACPYRRGCATDFVCHTTSVENAIKIFKCGKLLSALNARKVSVEQLMKEKRNAANDPADYFEYIMFSWGNCQAGDRLVMERALKRFPNEKDLSENFNPGIRFYFQYDKLSMHPNVTFDGVLPMKIKDELQLSDWVYKIVIPTKVKYELEKYIPDELKNRVVYIENDCKDIWDWSEKVYRVIENGYTNLQK
;
A
#
# COMPACT_ATOMS: atom_id res chain seq x y z
N MET A 1 -5.26 -7.66 -19.61
CA MET A 1 -5.39 -6.35 -18.95
C MET A 1 -4.94 -5.23 -19.87
N LEU A 2 -5.61 -4.09 -19.81
CA LEU A 2 -5.21 -2.89 -20.52
C LEU A 2 -4.40 -1.98 -19.60
N ILE A 3 -3.25 -1.50 -20.05
CA ILE A 3 -2.44 -0.49 -19.38
C ILE A 3 -2.63 0.83 -20.13
N LYS A 4 -3.28 1.80 -19.50
CA LYS A 4 -3.41 3.15 -20.04
C LYS A 4 -2.34 4.04 -19.43
N ILE A 5 -1.54 4.69 -20.27
CA ILE A 5 -0.48 5.62 -19.85
C ILE A 5 -0.84 7.02 -20.30
N GLY A 6 -0.95 7.94 -19.35
CA GLY A 6 -1.48 9.26 -19.61
C GLY A 6 -1.32 10.22 -18.44
N ASN A 7 -1.89 11.42 -18.60
CA ASN A 7 -1.92 12.44 -17.56
C ASN A 7 -3.13 12.22 -16.63
N PHE A 8 -3.13 11.10 -15.90
CA PHE A 8 -4.16 10.78 -14.90
C PHE A 8 -3.92 11.51 -13.58
N GLU A 9 -4.92 11.54 -12.71
CA GLU A 9 -4.80 12.15 -11.38
C GLU A 9 -3.91 11.30 -10.45
N TYR A 10 -4.03 9.98 -10.53
CA TYR A 10 -3.26 9.01 -9.76
C TYR A 10 -3.10 7.69 -10.52
N THR A 11 -2.21 6.83 -10.00
CA THR A 11 -2.00 5.47 -10.52
C THR A 11 -2.92 4.51 -9.80
N GLU A 12 -3.72 3.74 -10.53
CA GLU A 12 -4.66 2.76 -9.96
C GLU A 12 -5.00 1.62 -10.94
N VAL A 13 -5.57 0.54 -10.41
CA VAL A 13 -6.27 -0.46 -11.21
C VAL A 13 -7.75 -0.38 -10.88
N TRP A 14 -8.57 -0.18 -11.91
CA TRP A 14 -10.02 -0.09 -11.77
C TRP A 14 -10.68 -0.78 -12.96
N ASP A 15 -11.65 -1.67 -12.69
CA ASP A 15 -12.39 -2.43 -13.71
C ASP A 15 -11.47 -3.12 -14.74
N GLY A 16 -10.37 -3.71 -14.25
CA GLY A 16 -9.42 -4.44 -15.08
C GLY A 16 -8.50 -3.58 -15.96
N ILE A 17 -8.50 -2.25 -15.74
CA ILE A 17 -7.63 -1.30 -16.45
C ILE A 17 -6.61 -0.74 -15.47
N PHE A 18 -5.33 -0.81 -15.82
CA PHE A 18 -4.25 -0.16 -15.10
C PHE A 18 -4.03 1.25 -15.65
N TYR A 19 -4.48 2.25 -14.91
CA TYR A 19 -4.23 3.66 -15.21
C TYR A 19 -2.89 4.05 -14.62
N LYS A 20 -1.84 4.13 -15.44
CA LYS A 20 -0.49 4.52 -15.03
C LYS A 20 -0.31 6.01 -15.23
N LYS A 21 -0.23 6.75 -14.13
CA LYS A 21 0.24 8.14 -14.12
C LYS A 21 1.76 8.17 -14.15
N LEU A 22 2.31 9.13 -14.90
CA LEU A 22 3.73 9.45 -14.89
C LEU A 22 3.98 10.73 -14.07
N SER A 23 5.06 10.73 -13.31
CA SER A 23 5.56 11.87 -12.52
C SER A 23 5.86 13.11 -13.36
N ASN A 24 6.24 12.93 -14.63
CA ASN A 24 6.59 14.01 -15.53
C ASN A 24 6.05 13.76 -16.94
N TYR A 25 4.75 13.46 -17.07
CA TYR A 25 4.12 13.22 -18.37
C TYR A 25 4.43 14.38 -19.35
N ALA A 26 4.84 14.14 -20.60
CA ALA A 26 4.91 12.87 -21.32
C ALA A 26 6.31 12.20 -21.34
N LYS A 27 7.05 12.25 -20.23
CA LYS A 27 8.32 11.53 -20.04
C LYS A 27 8.13 10.38 -19.06
N VAL A 28 8.86 9.29 -19.29
CA VAL A 28 8.87 8.12 -18.42
C VAL A 28 10.26 7.90 -17.81
N SER A 29 10.31 7.73 -16.50
CA SER A 29 11.49 7.39 -15.72
C SER A 29 11.77 5.88 -15.77
N ASP A 30 12.97 5.49 -15.37
CA ASP A 30 13.35 4.07 -15.35
C ASP A 30 12.59 3.30 -14.25
N TRP A 31 12.25 3.96 -13.13
CA TRP A 31 11.39 3.40 -12.10
C TRP A 31 9.97 3.14 -12.63
N GLU A 32 9.38 4.08 -13.36
CA GLU A 32 8.05 3.88 -13.94
C GLU A 32 8.04 2.74 -14.96
N ILE A 33 9.10 2.59 -15.75
CA ILE A 33 9.27 1.43 -16.65
C ILE A 33 9.34 0.13 -15.85
N ARG A 34 10.11 0.10 -14.75
CA ARG A 34 10.17 -1.07 -13.87
C ARG A 34 8.77 -1.47 -13.40
N THR A 35 7.97 -0.51 -12.91
CA THR A 35 6.61 -0.82 -12.43
C THR A 35 5.67 -1.29 -13.55
N ILE A 36 5.83 -0.79 -14.79
CA ILE A 36 5.07 -1.30 -15.94
C ILE A 36 5.46 -2.75 -16.24
N ILE A 37 6.75 -3.09 -16.19
CA ILE A 37 7.23 -4.46 -16.38
C ILE A 37 6.71 -5.38 -15.27
N GLU A 38 6.78 -4.96 -14.01
CA GLU A 38 6.28 -5.72 -12.86
C GLU A 38 4.78 -6.02 -12.99
N PHE A 39 3.98 -5.05 -13.46
CA PHE A 39 2.56 -5.28 -13.74
C PHE A 39 2.35 -6.32 -14.86
N ILE A 40 3.07 -6.19 -15.97
CA ILE A 40 2.98 -7.16 -17.08
C ILE A 40 3.36 -8.58 -16.61
N ASP A 41 4.42 -8.71 -15.82
CA ASP A 41 4.87 -10.01 -15.31
C ASP A 41 3.88 -10.64 -14.34
N TYR A 42 3.35 -9.82 -13.43
CA TYR A 42 2.35 -10.25 -12.47
C TYR A 42 1.12 -10.80 -13.20
N GLU A 43 0.60 -10.05 -14.17
CA GLU A 43 -0.57 -10.44 -14.94
C GLU A 43 -0.31 -11.70 -15.80
N ASN A 44 0.85 -11.78 -16.46
CA ASN A 44 1.25 -12.98 -17.22
C ASN A 44 1.37 -14.22 -16.33
N LYS A 45 1.92 -14.09 -15.12
CA LYS A 45 2.01 -15.18 -14.14
C LYS A 45 0.62 -15.72 -13.75
N HIS A 46 -0.40 -14.88 -13.83
CA HIS A 46 -1.79 -15.24 -13.58
C HIS A 46 -2.59 -15.52 -14.86
N GLY A 47 -1.92 -15.73 -15.99
CA GLY A 47 -2.53 -16.13 -17.26
C GLY A 47 -3.27 -15.01 -17.99
N ARG A 48 -2.95 -13.74 -17.69
CA ARG A 48 -3.59 -12.57 -18.29
C ARG A 48 -2.59 -11.80 -19.14
N GLU A 49 -2.88 -11.65 -20.43
CA GLU A 49 -2.05 -10.88 -21.34
C GLU A 49 -2.24 -9.37 -21.14
N CYS A 50 -1.19 -8.58 -21.32
CA CYS A 50 -1.23 -7.13 -21.20
C CYS A 50 -1.07 -6.41 -22.54
N THR A 51 -1.83 -5.33 -22.74
CA THR A 51 -1.65 -4.38 -23.85
C THR A 51 -1.44 -2.96 -23.30
N ILE A 52 -0.70 -2.13 -24.03
CA ILE A 52 -0.40 -0.74 -23.62
C ILE A 52 -1.05 0.24 -24.60
N GLU A 53 -1.81 1.18 -24.05
CA GLU A 53 -2.42 2.31 -24.76
C GLU A 53 -1.85 3.63 -24.22
N CYS A 54 -1.42 4.51 -25.13
CA CYS A 54 -0.96 5.85 -24.79
C CYS A 54 -1.19 6.77 -25.99
N GLU A 55 -1.85 7.91 -25.76
CA GLU A 55 -2.14 8.89 -26.82
C GLU A 55 -0.86 9.44 -27.46
N ASN A 56 0.20 9.60 -26.66
CA ASN A 56 1.50 10.04 -27.15
C ASN A 56 2.26 8.86 -27.79
N LYS A 57 2.23 8.80 -29.13
CA LYS A 57 2.88 7.73 -29.92
C LYS A 57 4.39 7.63 -29.70
N ASN A 58 5.08 8.76 -29.49
CA ASN A 58 6.53 8.75 -29.24
C ASN A 58 6.85 8.15 -27.87
N LEU A 59 6.08 8.52 -26.85
CA LEU A 59 6.17 7.93 -25.52
C LEU A 59 5.86 6.42 -25.56
N LEU A 60 4.80 6.02 -26.26
CA LEU A 60 4.45 4.61 -26.44
C LEU A 60 5.59 3.81 -27.09
N MET A 61 6.19 4.34 -28.16
CA MET A 61 7.34 3.72 -28.82
C MET A 61 8.53 3.60 -27.87
N GLN A 62 8.83 4.65 -27.09
CA GLN A 62 9.90 4.64 -26.10
C GLN A 62 9.66 3.57 -25.02
N ILE A 63 8.45 3.49 -24.47
CA ILE A 63 8.09 2.51 -23.44
C ILE A 63 8.25 1.09 -23.99
N ASN A 64 7.70 0.82 -25.18
CA ASN A 64 7.82 -0.49 -25.83
C ASN A 64 9.28 -0.87 -26.12
N GLN A 65 10.14 0.07 -26.50
CA GLN A 65 11.57 -0.18 -26.66
C GLN A 65 12.25 -0.49 -25.33
N LYS A 66 11.94 0.26 -24.27
CA LYS A 66 12.51 0.05 -22.93
C LYS A 66 12.10 -1.31 -22.35
N ILE A 67 10.84 -1.72 -22.49
CA ILE A 67 10.34 -3.02 -22.00
C ILE A 67 11.09 -4.21 -22.63
N LYS A 68 11.57 -4.10 -23.87
CA LYS A 68 12.40 -5.15 -24.49
C LYS A 68 13.72 -5.39 -23.75
N ASN A 69 14.24 -4.38 -23.05
CA ASN A 69 15.44 -4.45 -22.23
C ASN A 69 15.12 -4.59 -20.72
N ARG A 70 14.04 -5.31 -20.42
CA ARG A 70 13.46 -5.45 -19.07
C ARG A 70 14.44 -5.77 -17.95
N GLU A 71 15.45 -6.61 -18.19
CA GLU A 71 16.43 -7.01 -17.17
C GLU A 71 17.23 -5.83 -16.61
N VAL A 72 17.43 -4.78 -17.42
CA VAL A 72 18.07 -3.53 -16.99
C VAL A 72 17.15 -2.78 -16.02
N TYR A 73 15.87 -2.65 -16.38
CA TYR A 73 14.92 -1.86 -15.62
C TYR A 73 14.47 -2.52 -14.32
N LEU A 74 14.40 -3.86 -14.28
CA LEU A 74 14.11 -4.61 -13.04
C LEU A 74 15.16 -4.38 -11.94
N LYS A 75 16.39 -3.96 -12.30
CA LYS A 75 17.45 -3.59 -11.35
C LYS A 75 17.37 -2.14 -10.88
N THR A 76 16.44 -1.33 -11.41
CA THR A 76 16.28 0.07 -11.03
C THR A 76 15.95 0.18 -9.55
N LEU A 77 16.72 0.97 -8.81
CA LEU A 77 16.47 1.21 -7.39
C LEU A 77 15.20 2.05 -7.20
N CYS A 78 14.47 1.78 -6.11
CA CYS A 78 13.33 2.60 -5.73
C CYS A 78 13.80 4.02 -5.40
N PRO A 79 13.28 5.08 -6.05
CA PRO A 79 13.57 6.46 -5.66
C PRO A 79 13.17 6.71 -4.21
N LYS A 80 13.91 7.56 -3.49
CA LYS A 80 13.58 7.93 -2.10
C LYS A 80 12.21 8.61 -1.94
N LEU A 81 11.77 9.29 -3.00
CA LEU A 81 10.49 9.97 -3.06
C LEU A 81 9.89 9.76 -4.45
N LEU A 82 8.69 9.18 -4.50
CA LEU A 82 7.91 9.00 -5.72
C LEU A 82 6.96 10.16 -5.92
N THR A 83 7.01 10.80 -7.08
CA THR A 83 6.20 11.99 -7.40
C THR A 83 5.09 11.73 -8.41
N GLU A 84 4.76 10.45 -8.69
CA GLU A 84 3.58 10.10 -9.48
C GLU A 84 2.31 10.55 -8.74
N CYS A 85 2.20 10.25 -7.45
CA CYS A 85 1.13 10.77 -6.59
C CYS A 85 1.61 12.01 -5.83
N THR A 86 0.96 13.15 -6.05
CA THR A 86 1.26 14.42 -5.37
C THR A 86 0.20 14.80 -4.34
N ALA A 87 -0.75 13.91 -4.04
CA ALA A 87 -1.89 14.17 -3.16
C ALA A 87 -1.48 14.51 -1.71
N CYS A 88 -0.31 14.02 -1.25
CA CYS A 88 0.24 14.39 0.06
C CYS A 88 0.65 15.87 0.05
N PRO A 89 0.01 16.76 0.83
CA PRO A 89 0.29 18.20 0.77
C PRO A 89 1.65 18.56 1.37
N TYR A 90 2.16 17.75 2.31
CA TYR A 90 3.42 18.00 3.02
C TYR A 90 4.65 17.58 2.22
N ARG A 91 4.61 16.38 1.62
CA ARG A 91 5.77 15.80 0.91
C ARG A 91 5.64 15.86 -0.60
N ARG A 92 4.44 16.08 -1.14
CA ARG A 92 4.12 16.06 -2.59
C ARG A 92 4.65 14.81 -3.30
N GLY A 93 4.63 13.69 -2.59
CA GLY A 93 5.16 12.42 -3.04
C GLY A 93 5.01 11.32 -1.98
N CYS A 94 5.22 10.08 -2.38
CA CYS A 94 5.27 8.92 -1.50
C CYS A 94 6.72 8.66 -1.08
N ALA A 95 6.98 8.67 0.23
CA ALA A 95 8.29 8.34 0.77
C ALA A 95 8.45 6.81 0.85
N THR A 96 9.62 6.30 0.50
CA THR A 96 9.79 4.88 0.14
C THR A 96 10.55 4.05 1.18
N ASP A 97 10.99 4.65 2.28
CA ASP A 97 11.70 3.92 3.34
C ASP A 97 10.80 2.87 4.03
N PHE A 98 9.49 3.14 4.07
CA PHE A 98 8.52 2.30 4.77
C PHE A 98 7.29 2.02 3.92
N VAL A 99 6.74 0.83 4.17
CA VAL A 99 5.39 0.46 3.76
C VAL A 99 4.56 0.14 4.99
N CYS A 100 3.24 0.29 4.89
CA CYS A 100 2.34 -0.04 5.98
C CYS A 100 1.08 -0.77 5.55
N HIS A 101 0.58 -1.57 6.48
CA HIS A 101 -0.76 -2.15 6.47
C HIS A 101 -1.60 -1.45 7.55
N THR A 102 -2.75 -0.91 7.16
CA THR A 102 -3.66 -0.22 8.08
C THR A 102 -4.95 -1.00 8.26
N THR A 103 -5.43 -1.11 9.49
CA THR A 103 -6.61 -1.91 9.82
C THR A 103 -7.44 -1.32 10.96
N SER A 104 -8.65 -1.84 11.16
CA SER A 104 -9.53 -1.45 12.26
C SER A 104 -9.07 -2.06 13.60
N VAL A 105 -9.54 -1.51 14.71
CA VAL A 105 -9.29 -2.04 16.07
C VAL A 105 -9.66 -3.52 16.16
N GLU A 106 -10.85 -3.90 15.69
CA GLU A 106 -11.35 -5.27 15.71
C GLU A 106 -10.41 -6.26 14.99
N ASN A 107 -9.87 -5.85 13.84
CA ASN A 107 -8.95 -6.70 13.08
C ASN A 107 -7.53 -6.66 13.68
N ALA A 108 -7.10 -5.55 14.25
CA ALA A 108 -5.84 -5.48 14.99
C ALA A 108 -5.84 -6.46 16.16
N ILE A 109 -6.97 -6.61 16.90
CA ILE A 109 -7.11 -7.62 17.95
C ILE A 109 -6.89 -9.04 17.40
N LYS A 110 -7.47 -9.36 16.23
CA LYS A 110 -7.31 -10.69 15.61
C LYS A 110 -5.85 -10.92 15.20
N ILE A 111 -5.22 -9.91 14.60
CA ILE A 111 -3.82 -9.92 14.19
C ILE A 111 -2.90 -10.14 15.39
N PHE A 112 -3.12 -9.41 16.49
CA PHE A 112 -2.35 -9.58 17.72
C PHE A 112 -2.50 -10.99 18.31
N LYS A 113 -3.73 -11.52 18.33
CA LYS A 113 -4.00 -12.88 18.83
C LYS A 113 -3.33 -13.98 18.02
N CYS A 114 -3.21 -13.82 16.70
CA CYS A 114 -2.55 -14.83 15.86
C CYS A 114 -1.07 -14.54 15.60
N GLY A 115 -0.57 -13.35 15.95
CA GLY A 115 0.83 -12.94 15.72
C GLY A 115 1.19 -12.68 14.26
N LYS A 116 0.21 -12.67 13.35
CA LYS A 116 0.45 -12.59 11.90
C LYS A 116 -0.49 -11.59 11.21
N LEU A 117 0.00 -10.96 10.14
CA LEU A 117 -0.88 -10.47 9.08
C LEU A 117 -1.23 -11.66 8.18
N LEU A 118 -2.48 -11.72 7.73
CA LEU A 118 -2.99 -12.77 6.86
C LEU A 118 -3.61 -12.14 5.62
N SER A 119 -3.50 -12.81 4.48
CA SER A 119 -4.25 -12.47 3.27
C SER A 119 -5.76 -12.49 3.54
N ALA A 120 -6.55 -11.84 2.69
CA ALA A 120 -8.00 -11.80 2.88
C ALA A 120 -8.60 -13.21 2.90
N LEU A 121 -8.11 -14.11 2.04
CA LEU A 121 -8.48 -15.52 1.99
C LEU A 121 -8.22 -16.23 3.33
N ASN A 122 -6.99 -16.14 3.84
CA ASN A 122 -6.59 -16.83 5.08
C ASN A 122 -7.23 -16.22 6.33
N ALA A 123 -7.44 -14.90 6.35
CA ALA A 123 -8.07 -14.20 7.47
C ALA A 123 -9.57 -14.51 7.58
N ARG A 124 -10.25 -14.67 6.43
CA ARG A 124 -11.72 -14.82 6.39
C ARG A 124 -12.18 -16.26 6.32
N LYS A 125 -11.34 -17.19 5.82
CA LYS A 125 -11.67 -18.61 5.68
C LYS A 125 -12.99 -18.85 4.90
N VAL A 126 -13.21 -18.04 3.88
CA VAL A 126 -14.30 -18.18 2.90
C VAL A 126 -13.69 -18.34 1.52
N SER A 127 -14.47 -18.82 0.55
CA SER A 127 -13.96 -19.02 -0.81
C SER A 127 -13.62 -17.69 -1.51
N VAL A 128 -12.74 -17.75 -2.51
CA VAL A 128 -12.35 -16.55 -3.27
C VAL A 128 -13.53 -15.98 -4.06
N GLU A 129 -14.42 -16.82 -4.60
CA GLU A 129 -15.63 -16.41 -5.31
C GLU A 129 -16.58 -15.62 -4.40
N GLN A 130 -16.62 -15.96 -3.12
CA GLN A 130 -17.37 -15.17 -2.14
C GLN A 130 -16.73 -13.80 -1.95
N LEU A 131 -15.40 -13.74 -1.78
CA LEU A 131 -14.66 -12.47 -1.60
C LEU A 131 -14.84 -11.53 -2.79
N MET A 132 -14.76 -12.07 -4.02
CA MET A 132 -14.93 -11.30 -5.25
C MET A 132 -16.30 -10.62 -5.35
N LYS A 133 -17.36 -11.25 -4.80
CA LYS A 133 -18.74 -10.75 -4.85
C LYS A 133 -19.07 -9.76 -3.73
N GLU A 134 -18.18 -9.55 -2.76
CA GLU A 134 -18.45 -8.63 -1.67
C GLU A 134 -18.42 -7.18 -2.17
N LYS A 135 -19.32 -6.34 -1.65
CA LYS A 135 -19.37 -4.90 -1.99
C LYS A 135 -18.06 -4.13 -1.78
N ARG A 136 -17.18 -4.66 -0.91
CA ARG A 136 -15.86 -4.08 -0.64
C ARG A 136 -14.84 -4.36 -1.76
N ASN A 137 -15.13 -5.26 -2.69
CA ASN A 137 -14.39 -5.44 -3.92
C ASN A 137 -14.85 -4.42 -4.98
N ALA A 138 -14.79 -3.14 -4.65
CA ALA A 138 -15.36 -2.07 -5.49
C ALA A 138 -14.61 -1.91 -6.82
N ALA A 139 -13.31 -2.21 -6.84
CA ALA A 139 -12.46 -2.14 -8.04
C ALA A 139 -12.60 -3.35 -8.97
N ASN A 140 -13.44 -4.33 -8.61
CA ASN A 140 -13.56 -5.62 -9.30
C ASN A 140 -12.22 -6.36 -9.41
N ASP A 141 -11.48 -6.41 -8.31
CA ASP A 141 -10.20 -7.11 -8.21
C ASP A 141 -10.34 -8.59 -8.57
N PRO A 142 -9.34 -9.17 -9.27
CA PRO A 142 -9.34 -10.58 -9.64
C PRO A 142 -9.09 -11.48 -8.42
N ALA A 143 -9.42 -12.77 -8.57
CA ALA A 143 -9.34 -13.79 -7.54
C ALA A 143 -7.99 -13.82 -6.78
N ASP A 144 -6.88 -13.70 -7.50
CA ASP A 144 -5.53 -13.78 -6.94
C ASP A 144 -5.22 -12.66 -5.94
N TYR A 145 -5.86 -11.49 -6.05
CA TYR A 145 -5.60 -10.35 -5.15
C TYR A 145 -5.93 -10.71 -3.68
N PHE A 146 -6.90 -11.59 -3.46
CA PHE A 146 -7.31 -12.01 -2.12
C PHE A 146 -6.33 -12.97 -1.44
N GLU A 147 -5.36 -13.52 -2.19
CA GLU A 147 -4.28 -14.36 -1.69
C GLU A 147 -3.12 -13.55 -1.08
N TYR A 148 -3.15 -12.21 -1.20
CA TYR A 148 -2.07 -11.35 -0.77
C TYR A 148 -2.46 -10.42 0.39
N ILE A 149 -1.46 -10.12 1.23
CA ILE A 149 -1.43 -8.95 2.10
C ILE A 149 -0.92 -7.78 1.24
N MET A 150 -1.72 -6.74 1.16
CA MET A 150 -1.40 -5.53 0.39
C MET A 150 -0.81 -4.45 1.29
N PHE A 151 0.24 -3.79 0.82
CA PHE A 151 0.90 -2.70 1.51
C PHE A 151 0.82 -1.41 0.71
N SER A 152 0.73 -0.29 1.43
CA SER A 152 0.81 1.06 0.87
C SER A 152 2.08 1.75 1.34
N TRP A 153 2.52 2.80 0.65
CA TRP A 153 3.63 3.63 1.12
C TRP A 153 3.32 4.22 2.50
N GLY A 154 4.32 4.30 3.38
CA GLY A 154 4.11 4.57 4.80
C GLY A 154 3.50 5.94 5.12
N ASN A 155 3.67 6.93 4.23
CA ASN A 155 3.06 8.27 4.38
C ASN A 155 1.71 8.41 3.66
N CYS A 156 1.18 7.32 3.08
CA CYS A 156 -0.10 7.32 2.39
C CYS A 156 -1.28 7.30 3.37
N GLN A 157 -2.34 8.04 3.04
CA GLN A 157 -3.59 8.06 3.81
C GLN A 157 -4.57 6.94 3.44
N ALA A 158 -4.37 6.27 2.31
CA ALA A 158 -5.37 5.38 1.71
C ALA A 158 -5.85 4.28 2.68
N GLY A 159 -4.95 3.74 3.50
CA GLY A 159 -5.31 2.74 4.51
C GLY A 159 -6.31 3.25 5.56
N ASP A 160 -6.14 4.47 6.05
CA ASP A 160 -7.07 5.06 7.03
C ASP A 160 -8.40 5.45 6.39
N ARG A 161 -8.38 5.94 5.15
CA ARG A 161 -9.61 6.20 4.39
C ARG A 161 -10.43 4.92 4.21
N LEU A 162 -9.79 3.78 3.94
CA LEU A 162 -10.46 2.47 3.86
C LEU A 162 -11.02 2.01 5.21
N VAL A 163 -10.32 2.30 6.32
CA VAL A 163 -10.85 2.02 7.67
C VAL A 163 -12.12 2.84 7.92
N MET A 164 -12.10 4.13 7.58
CA MET A 164 -13.26 5.02 7.68
C MET A 164 -14.42 4.55 6.81
N GLU A 165 -14.17 4.25 5.54
CA GLU A 165 -15.19 3.75 4.61
C GLU A 165 -15.90 2.50 5.13
N ARG A 166 -15.13 1.54 5.67
CA ARG A 166 -15.67 0.30 6.22
C ARG A 166 -16.52 0.54 7.47
N ALA A 167 -16.08 1.45 8.34
CA ALA A 167 -16.85 1.83 9.52
C ALA A 167 -18.17 2.53 9.14
N LEU A 168 -18.13 3.39 8.13
CA LEU A 168 -19.29 4.16 7.65
C LEU A 168 -20.22 3.39 6.71
N LYS A 169 -19.73 2.31 6.07
CA LYS A 169 -20.40 1.55 5.00
C LYS A 169 -20.77 2.42 3.77
N ARG A 170 -20.02 3.50 3.55
CA ARG A 170 -20.10 4.41 2.41
C ARG A 170 -18.76 5.12 2.24
N PHE A 171 -18.52 5.72 1.08
CA PHE A 171 -17.35 6.58 0.89
C PHE A 171 -17.36 7.74 1.91
N PRO A 172 -16.24 8.00 2.60
CA PRO A 172 -16.12 9.11 3.52
C PRO A 172 -16.08 10.44 2.75
N ASN A 173 -16.74 11.46 3.30
CA ASN A 173 -16.67 12.84 2.81
C ASN A 173 -15.58 13.63 3.56
N GLU A 174 -15.42 14.91 3.23
CA GLU A 174 -14.41 15.77 3.86
C GLU A 174 -14.55 15.84 5.39
N LYS A 175 -15.78 16.01 5.90
CA LYS A 175 -16.05 16.05 7.34
C LYS A 175 -15.71 14.73 8.04
N ASP A 176 -15.91 13.60 7.38
CA ASP A 176 -15.51 12.28 7.90
C ASP A 176 -13.98 12.15 8.01
N LEU A 177 -13.23 12.77 7.10
CA LEU A 177 -11.77 12.72 7.05
C LEU A 177 -11.07 13.88 7.79
N SER A 178 -11.85 14.76 8.43
CA SER A 178 -11.39 15.85 9.29
C SER A 178 -12.01 15.75 10.69
N GLU A 179 -13.15 16.41 10.92
CA GLU A 179 -13.80 16.53 12.23
C GLU A 179 -14.13 15.18 12.89
N ASN A 180 -14.58 14.21 12.08
CA ASN A 180 -15.02 12.91 12.56
C ASN A 180 -13.97 11.81 12.33
N PHE A 181 -12.74 12.18 11.97
CA PHE A 181 -11.71 11.24 11.57
C PHE A 181 -11.29 10.34 12.74
N ASN A 182 -11.39 9.03 12.53
CA ASN A 182 -10.94 8.02 13.47
C ASN A 182 -9.86 7.13 12.81
N PRO A 183 -8.57 7.34 13.13
CA PRO A 183 -7.49 6.63 12.48
C PRO A 183 -7.50 5.13 12.78
N GLY A 184 -6.98 4.36 11.83
CA GLY A 184 -6.74 2.93 11.99
C GLY A 184 -5.45 2.64 12.77
N ILE A 185 -5.19 1.34 12.95
CA ILE A 185 -3.93 0.82 13.48
C ILE A 185 -3.00 0.58 12.31
N ARG A 186 -1.80 1.17 12.33
CA ARG A 186 -0.82 1.04 11.24
C ARG A 186 0.34 0.14 11.65
N PHE A 187 0.55 -0.93 10.89
CA PHE A 187 1.70 -1.82 11.02
C PHE A 187 2.74 -1.40 9.97
N TYR A 188 3.87 -0.86 10.41
CA TYR A 188 4.96 -0.36 9.58
C TYR A 188 6.05 -1.41 9.38
N PHE A 189 6.57 -1.47 8.16
CA PHE A 189 7.63 -2.38 7.73
C PHE A 189 8.67 -1.58 6.93
N GLN A 190 9.95 -1.93 7.07
CA GLN A 190 11.03 -1.36 6.28
C GLN A 190 10.98 -1.92 4.86
N TYR A 191 10.87 -1.05 3.85
CA TYR A 191 10.70 -1.46 2.45
C TYR A 191 11.83 -2.39 1.99
N ASP A 192 13.08 -1.98 2.17
CA ASP A 192 14.26 -2.75 1.73
C ASP A 192 14.40 -4.11 2.43
N LYS A 193 13.89 -4.24 3.66
CA LYS A 193 13.90 -5.53 4.35
C LYS A 193 12.78 -6.42 3.86
N LEU A 194 11.56 -5.89 3.81
CA LEU A 194 10.38 -6.67 3.43
C LEU A 194 10.43 -7.09 1.96
N SER A 195 11.10 -6.32 1.09
CA SER A 195 11.36 -6.67 -0.32
C SER A 195 12.21 -7.93 -0.50
N MET A 196 12.88 -8.41 0.55
CA MET A 196 13.62 -9.68 0.54
C MET A 196 12.79 -10.86 1.08
N HIS A 197 11.53 -10.65 1.46
CA HIS A 197 10.67 -11.73 1.96
C HIS A 197 10.45 -12.80 0.86
N PRO A 198 10.55 -14.11 1.17
CA PRO A 198 10.47 -15.17 0.15
C PRO A 198 9.15 -15.19 -0.63
N ASN A 199 8.06 -14.75 0.00
CA ASN A 199 6.72 -14.69 -0.61
C ASN A 199 6.34 -13.27 -1.11
N VAL A 200 7.32 -12.39 -1.32
CA VAL A 200 7.06 -11.06 -1.87
C VAL A 200 6.68 -11.13 -3.35
N THR A 201 5.73 -10.28 -3.73
CA THR A 201 5.32 -10.06 -5.11
C THR A 201 5.22 -8.56 -5.36
N PHE A 202 5.72 -8.10 -6.50
CA PHE A 202 5.51 -6.75 -7.00
C PHE A 202 4.50 -6.83 -8.15
N ASP A 203 3.41 -6.08 -8.04
CA ASP A 203 2.37 -6.02 -9.07
C ASP A 203 2.47 -4.75 -9.92
N GLY A 204 3.47 -3.90 -9.68
CA GLY A 204 3.64 -2.63 -10.40
C GLY A 204 2.68 -1.50 -10.01
N VAL A 205 1.72 -1.75 -9.11
CA VAL A 205 0.71 -0.78 -8.68
C VAL A 205 0.95 -0.38 -7.23
N LEU A 206 1.00 -1.37 -6.35
CA LEU A 206 1.30 -1.22 -4.94
C LEU A 206 2.82 -1.37 -4.72
N PRO A 207 3.36 -0.77 -3.64
CA PRO A 207 4.77 -0.92 -3.30
C PRO A 207 5.25 -2.37 -3.25
N MET A 208 4.42 -3.26 -2.69
CA MET A 208 4.60 -4.71 -2.66
C MET A 208 3.37 -5.42 -2.09
N LYS A 209 3.32 -6.73 -2.32
CA LYS A 209 2.37 -7.69 -1.75
C LYS A 209 3.13 -8.84 -1.11
N ILE A 210 2.60 -9.42 -0.03
CA ILE A 210 3.11 -10.67 0.56
C ILE A 210 2.04 -11.75 0.42
N LYS A 211 2.38 -12.90 -0.16
CA LYS A 211 1.43 -14.01 -0.29
C LYS A 211 1.15 -14.67 1.07
N ASP A 212 -0.12 -15.02 1.28
CA ASP A 212 -0.65 -15.84 2.38
C ASP A 212 -0.58 -15.24 3.79
N GLU A 213 0.62 -15.07 4.34
CA GLU A 213 0.83 -14.64 5.72
C GLU A 213 2.17 -13.94 5.94
N LEU A 214 2.25 -13.13 7.00
CA LEU A 214 3.47 -12.45 7.43
C LEU A 214 3.56 -12.44 8.97
N GLN A 215 4.62 -13.05 9.50
CA GLN A 215 4.88 -13.14 10.94
C GLN A 215 5.31 -11.77 11.51
N LEU A 216 4.57 -11.25 12.50
CA LEU A 216 4.84 -9.90 13.02
C LEU A 216 6.15 -9.80 13.79
N SER A 217 6.45 -10.80 14.64
CA SER A 217 7.68 -10.83 15.47
C SER A 217 8.95 -10.65 14.63
N ASP A 218 8.93 -11.11 13.38
CA ASP A 218 10.11 -11.15 12.54
C ASP A 218 10.21 -9.88 11.68
N TRP A 219 9.08 -9.38 11.20
CA TRP A 219 9.05 -8.38 10.12
C TRP A 219 8.58 -6.99 10.52
N VAL A 220 7.70 -6.86 11.54
CA VAL A 220 7.13 -5.55 11.86
C VAL A 220 8.19 -4.64 12.47
N TYR A 221 8.32 -3.43 11.93
CA TYR A 221 9.24 -2.43 12.46
C TYR A 221 8.60 -1.69 13.64
N LYS A 222 7.44 -1.08 13.40
CA LYS A 222 6.67 -0.34 14.40
C LYS A 222 5.17 -0.52 14.19
N ILE A 223 4.41 -0.42 15.28
CA ILE A 223 2.95 -0.51 15.27
C ILE A 223 2.42 0.77 15.90
N VAL A 224 1.69 1.55 15.12
CA VAL A 224 1.13 2.82 15.57
C VAL A 224 -0.31 2.61 15.99
N ILE A 225 -0.59 2.93 17.25
CA ILE A 225 -1.91 2.81 17.85
C ILE A 225 -2.37 4.21 18.27
N PRO A 226 -3.53 4.70 17.80
CA PRO A 226 -4.12 5.92 18.32
C PRO A 226 -4.37 5.82 19.83
N THR A 227 -3.94 6.81 20.62
CA THR A 227 -4.01 6.76 22.09
C THR A 227 -5.43 6.47 22.61
N LYS A 228 -6.45 6.96 21.90
CA LYS A 228 -7.87 6.75 22.21
C LYS A 228 -8.26 5.27 22.39
N VAL A 229 -7.60 4.36 21.67
CA VAL A 229 -7.88 2.92 21.68
C VAL A 229 -6.80 2.10 22.41
N LYS A 230 -5.88 2.77 23.12
CA LYS A 230 -4.79 2.13 23.85
C LYS A 230 -5.29 1.05 24.80
N TYR A 231 -6.17 1.40 25.73
CA TYR A 231 -6.63 0.48 26.79
C TYR A 231 -7.43 -0.71 26.23
N GLU A 232 -8.09 -0.53 25.09
CA GLU A 232 -8.81 -1.61 24.42
C GLU A 232 -7.85 -2.66 23.83
N LEU A 233 -6.74 -2.19 23.25
CA LEU A 233 -5.78 -3.04 22.53
C LEU A 233 -4.66 -3.61 23.41
N GLU A 234 -4.23 -2.89 24.45
CA GLU A 234 -3.01 -3.20 25.22
C GLU A 234 -2.97 -4.64 25.76
N LYS A 235 -4.12 -5.16 26.22
CA LYS A 235 -4.24 -6.54 26.73
C LYS A 235 -4.07 -7.64 25.69
N TYR A 236 -4.16 -7.31 24.40
CA TYR A 236 -4.02 -8.28 23.31
C TYR A 236 -2.63 -8.26 22.68
N ILE A 237 -1.83 -7.22 22.94
CA ILE A 237 -0.50 -7.06 22.32
C ILE A 237 0.46 -8.12 22.91
N PRO A 238 1.02 -9.01 22.07
CA PRO A 238 2.02 -9.98 22.51
C PRO A 238 3.24 -9.31 23.12
N ASP A 239 3.84 -9.95 24.12
CA ASP A 239 4.99 -9.39 24.85
C ASP A 239 6.15 -9.05 23.91
N GLU A 240 6.44 -9.90 22.92
CA GLU A 240 7.52 -9.64 21.96
C GLU A 240 7.29 -8.41 21.05
N LEU A 241 6.06 -7.90 20.97
CA LEU A 241 5.71 -6.73 20.15
C LEU A 241 5.60 -5.44 20.95
N LYS A 242 5.56 -5.49 22.29
CA LYS A 242 5.34 -4.30 23.14
C LYS A 242 6.33 -3.17 22.88
N ASN A 243 7.61 -3.49 22.67
CA ASN A 243 8.66 -2.49 22.38
C ASN A 243 8.58 -1.90 20.95
N ARG A 244 7.73 -2.46 20.08
CA ARG A 244 7.48 -1.96 18.72
C ARG A 244 6.23 -1.10 18.64
N VAL A 245 5.44 -1.03 19.71
CA VAL A 245 4.21 -0.23 19.75
C VAL A 245 4.53 1.22 20.08
N VAL A 246 3.91 2.14 19.36
CA VAL A 246 3.95 3.57 19.61
C VAL A 246 2.51 4.08 19.70
N TYR A 247 2.20 4.74 20.81
CA TYR A 247 0.90 5.40 21.00
C TYR A 247 0.99 6.85 20.54
N ILE A 248 0.07 7.28 19.68
CA ILE A 248 0.05 8.65 19.15
C ILE A 248 -1.35 9.23 19.36
N GLU A 249 -1.41 10.43 19.95
CA GLU A 249 -2.65 11.17 20.06
C GLU A 249 -3.04 11.77 18.69
N ASN A 250 -4.31 11.63 18.32
CA ASN A 250 -4.87 12.25 17.13
C ASN A 250 -5.46 13.61 17.49
N ASP A 251 -4.60 14.63 17.47
CA ASP A 251 -4.87 16.06 17.60
C ASP A 251 -4.83 16.77 16.23
N CYS A 252 -4.85 16.00 15.15
CA CYS A 252 -4.63 16.46 13.78
C CYS A 252 -5.90 17.06 13.18
N LYS A 253 -5.74 18.05 12.31
CA LYS A 253 -6.88 18.71 11.64
C LYS A 253 -7.63 17.79 10.67
N ASP A 254 -6.89 16.86 10.05
CA ASP A 254 -7.40 15.98 9.01
C ASP A 254 -6.50 14.74 8.86
N ILE A 255 -6.94 13.83 7.99
CA ILE A 255 -6.24 12.59 7.64
C ILE A 255 -4.82 12.81 7.07
N TRP A 256 -4.56 13.93 6.39
CA TRP A 256 -3.24 14.21 5.83
C TRP A 256 -2.26 14.61 6.91
N ASP A 257 -2.70 15.46 7.83
CA ASP A 257 -1.94 15.89 8.99
C ASP A 257 -1.62 14.70 9.91
N TRP A 258 -2.59 13.80 10.13
CA TRP A 258 -2.36 12.52 10.79
C TRP A 258 -1.30 11.68 10.07
N SER A 259 -1.42 11.52 8.75
CA SER A 259 -0.50 10.68 7.97
C SER A 259 0.94 11.20 8.02
N GLU A 260 1.13 12.51 7.97
CA GLU A 260 2.46 13.14 8.11
C GLU A 260 2.99 13.04 9.55
N LYS A 261 2.16 13.32 10.56
CA LYS A 261 2.54 13.18 11.98
C LYS A 261 3.04 11.78 12.29
N VAL A 262 2.27 10.76 11.89
CA VAL A 262 2.63 9.36 12.11
C VAL A 262 3.92 9.03 11.36
N TYR A 263 4.04 9.39 10.08
CA TYR A 263 5.23 9.04 9.30
C TYR A 263 6.49 9.67 9.89
N ARG A 264 6.46 10.94 10.33
CA ARG A 264 7.60 11.59 11.02
C ARG A 264 8.05 10.85 12.27
N VAL A 265 7.11 10.34 13.07
CA VAL A 265 7.45 9.57 14.27
C VAL A 265 8.20 8.28 13.89
N ILE A 266 7.75 7.59 12.84
CA ILE A 266 8.41 6.38 12.34
C ILE A 266 9.80 6.69 11.76
N GLU A 267 9.90 7.73 10.93
CA GLU A 267 11.13 8.19 10.28
C GLU A 267 12.20 8.65 11.29
N ASN A 268 11.81 9.44 12.28
CA ASN A 268 12.73 9.92 13.33
C ASN A 268 13.22 8.77 14.22
N GLY A 269 12.31 7.85 14.60
CA GLY A 269 12.68 6.65 15.34
C GLY A 269 13.70 5.79 14.60
N TYR A 270 13.63 5.76 13.26
CA TYR A 270 14.56 5.01 12.42
C TYR A 270 15.93 5.68 12.28
N THR A 271 15.94 6.98 12.06
CA THR A 271 17.18 7.75 11.91
C THR A 271 18.05 7.68 13.17
N ASN A 272 17.43 7.64 14.35
CA ASN A 272 18.14 7.51 15.62
C ASN A 272 18.69 6.09 15.88
N LEU A 273 18.22 5.05 15.19
CA LEU A 273 18.74 3.68 15.28
C LEU A 273 19.95 3.43 14.37
N GLN A 274 20.20 4.31 13.40
CA GLN A 274 21.35 4.20 12.46
C GLN A 274 22.57 5.01 12.89
N LYS A 275 22.50 5.76 13.99
CA LYS A 275 23.62 6.49 14.61
C LYS A 275 24.19 5.66 15.75
#